data_AF-A0A0H5R8B5-F1
#
_entry.id   AF-A0A0H5R8B5-F1
#
_cell.length_a   1.000
_cell.length_b   1.000
_cell.length_c   1.000
_cell.angle_alpha   90.00
_cell.angle_beta   90.00
_cell.angle_gamma   90.00
#
_symmetry.space_group_name_H-M   'P 1'
#
loop_
_entity.id
_entity.type
_entity.pdbx_description
1 polymer ?
#
loop_
_entity_poly.entity_id
_entity_poly.type
_entity_poly.pdbx_seq_one_letter_code
_entity_poly.pdbx_strand_id
1 'polypeptide(L)'
;MFEVLKSIQRDPTTFDIERMRRLVGKSIREFYVTLEEQAHEFLAGKSIEVFLYGDASDISSELQADSLLLELQAATTNFWISILNDSIIDAPHVTVIGRPSSGLSVDMDRFECKRIEEQISLLGPSGLASCGAKLALAEQANAVPSPVSLLESFIVPDISKVELVPLVSASNVGFETSHLSKQLSSLPFSLICDSIPTRFVELTTICSTETLPLEQRFLLELYAELIFESDVRLFPGNNVIALHDVITMLDQQAVSWVAHTGSSSSPFSCGSFSQSFQLGLKFPETTYTTAVNWMRTFMTGVVFNPDRIRIVCTRLHRHEKSQTFFTWISVLGYFFV
;
A
#
# COMPACT_ATOMS: atom_id res chain seq x y z
N MET A 1 -18.81 17.88 -1.59
CA MET A 1 -18.60 16.78 -2.54
C MET A 1 -19.62 16.82 -3.66
N PHE A 2 -20.92 16.59 -3.40
CA PHE A 2 -21.97 16.62 -4.44
C PHE A 2 -22.01 17.90 -5.27
N GLU A 3 -21.78 19.09 -4.69
CA GLU A 3 -21.71 20.34 -5.47
C GLU A 3 -20.58 20.35 -6.51
N VAL A 4 -19.42 19.76 -6.19
CA VAL A 4 -18.29 19.63 -7.13
C VAL A 4 -18.63 18.64 -8.25
N LEU A 5 -19.29 17.53 -7.92
CA LEU A 5 -19.73 16.57 -8.94
C LEU A 5 -20.80 17.17 -9.86
N LYS A 6 -21.76 17.90 -9.29
CA LYS A 6 -22.80 18.61 -10.05
C LYS A 6 -22.23 19.74 -10.90
N SER A 7 -21.13 20.39 -10.52
CA SER A 7 -20.50 21.40 -11.39
C SER A 7 -19.92 20.77 -12.66
N ILE A 8 -19.36 19.56 -12.56
CA ILE A 8 -18.89 18.80 -13.73
C ILE A 8 -20.05 18.40 -14.65
N GLN A 9 -21.18 17.99 -14.07
CA GLN A 9 -22.40 17.68 -14.83
C GLN A 9 -22.94 18.92 -15.58
N ARG A 10 -22.93 20.10 -14.93
CA ARG A 10 -23.42 21.35 -15.52
C ARG A 10 -22.49 21.87 -16.62
N ASP A 11 -21.19 21.67 -16.47
CA ASP A 11 -20.19 22.05 -17.47
C ASP A 11 -19.22 20.89 -17.75
N PRO A 12 -19.60 19.98 -18.68
CA PRO A 12 -18.77 18.86 -19.13
C PRO A 12 -17.36 19.24 -19.60
N THR A 13 -17.15 20.50 -20.01
CA THR A 13 -15.83 20.95 -20.48
C THR A 13 -14.81 21.07 -19.35
N THR A 14 -15.27 21.12 -18.10
CA THR A 14 -14.41 21.10 -16.90
C THR A 14 -13.87 19.71 -16.55
N PHE A 15 -14.35 18.66 -17.23
CA PHE A 15 -13.87 17.30 -17.02
C PHE A 15 -12.48 17.11 -17.65
N ASP A 16 -11.48 16.89 -16.81
CA ASP A 16 -10.10 16.63 -17.25
C ASP A 16 -9.97 15.19 -17.76
N ILE A 17 -10.33 14.98 -19.03
CA ILE A 17 -10.22 13.69 -19.70
C ILE A 17 -8.78 13.20 -19.78
N GLU A 18 -7.80 14.10 -19.91
CA GLU A 18 -6.40 13.74 -19.95
C GLU A 18 -5.96 13.17 -18.60
N ARG A 19 -6.44 13.70 -17.48
CA ARG A 19 -6.22 13.12 -16.16
C ARG A 19 -6.83 11.73 -16.04
N MET A 20 -8.05 11.51 -16.54
CA MET A 20 -8.64 10.17 -16.54
C MET A 20 -7.81 9.18 -17.33
N ARG A 21 -7.34 9.55 -18.52
CA ARG A 21 -6.47 8.71 -19.36
C ARG A 21 -5.17 8.34 -18.65
N ARG A 22 -4.58 9.29 -17.91
CA ARG A 22 -3.38 9.05 -17.09
C ARG A 22 -3.66 8.05 -15.97
N LEU A 23 -4.73 8.25 -15.20
CA LEU A 23 -5.09 7.39 -14.07
C LEU A 23 -5.39 5.96 -14.54
N VAL A 24 -6.17 5.79 -15.61
CA VAL A 24 -6.42 4.45 -16.19
C VAL A 24 -5.13 3.84 -16.73
N GLY A 25 -4.26 4.64 -17.37
CA GLY A 25 -2.94 4.20 -17.82
C GLY A 25 -2.07 3.68 -16.68
N LYS A 26 -2.14 4.30 -15.50
CA LYS A 26 -1.49 3.81 -14.28
C LYS A 26 -2.09 2.49 -13.81
N SER A 27 -3.42 2.38 -13.75
CA SER A 27 -4.11 1.14 -13.39
C SER A 27 -3.77 -0.04 -14.31
N ILE A 28 -3.55 0.20 -15.61
CA ILE A 28 -3.05 -0.84 -16.54
C ILE A 28 -1.66 -1.33 -16.12
N ARG A 29 -0.75 -0.42 -15.74
CA ARG A 29 0.59 -0.81 -15.27
C ARG A 29 0.52 -1.55 -13.94
N GLU A 30 -0.29 -1.08 -13.01
CA GLU A 30 -0.54 -1.74 -11.71
C GLU A 30 -1.12 -3.15 -11.93
N PHE A 31 -2.07 -3.32 -12.86
CA PHE A 31 -2.59 -4.63 -13.23
C PHE A 31 -1.49 -5.60 -13.69
N TYR A 32 -0.62 -5.16 -14.60
CA TYR A 32 0.49 -6.01 -15.05
C TYR A 32 1.51 -6.29 -13.94
N VAL A 33 1.73 -5.37 -13.00
CA VAL A 33 2.55 -5.65 -11.80
C VAL A 33 1.90 -6.72 -10.93
N THR A 34 0.60 -6.62 -10.67
CA THR A 34 -0.14 -7.63 -9.90
C THR A 34 -0.04 -9.02 -10.53
N LEU A 35 -0.07 -9.11 -11.86
CA LEU A 35 0.12 -10.37 -12.58
C LEU A 35 1.54 -10.94 -12.45
N GLU A 36 2.57 -10.12 -12.25
CA GLU A 36 3.94 -10.61 -12.04
C GLU A 36 4.21 -10.96 -10.57
N GLU A 37 3.69 -10.18 -9.61
CA GLU A 37 4.04 -10.31 -8.19
C GLU A 37 3.03 -11.15 -7.38
N GLN A 38 1.76 -11.11 -7.76
CA GLN A 38 0.63 -11.63 -6.96
C GLN A 38 -0.38 -12.39 -7.83
N ALA A 39 0.09 -13.08 -8.88
CA ALA A 39 -0.77 -13.81 -9.82
C ALA A 39 -1.75 -14.77 -9.11
N HIS A 40 -1.28 -15.47 -8.09
CA HIS A 40 -2.07 -16.44 -7.34
C HIS A 40 -3.22 -15.77 -6.57
N GLU A 41 -2.96 -14.63 -5.94
CA GLU A 41 -3.98 -13.86 -5.20
C GLU A 41 -4.99 -13.25 -6.17
N PHE A 42 -4.53 -12.70 -7.30
CA PHE A 42 -5.40 -12.20 -8.36
C PHE A 42 -6.32 -13.29 -8.90
N LEU A 43 -5.77 -14.44 -9.28
CA LEU A 43 -6.54 -15.58 -9.79
C LEU A 43 -7.56 -16.09 -8.77
N ALA A 44 -7.15 -16.27 -7.51
CA ALA A 44 -8.03 -16.72 -6.45
C ALA A 44 -9.15 -15.70 -6.19
N GLY A 45 -8.80 -14.41 -6.07
CA GLY A 45 -9.75 -13.33 -5.83
C GLY A 45 -10.80 -13.23 -6.94
N LYS A 46 -10.38 -13.23 -8.20
CA LYS A 46 -11.31 -13.21 -9.34
C LYS A 46 -12.16 -14.47 -9.46
N SER A 47 -11.59 -15.63 -9.17
CA SER A 47 -12.36 -16.89 -9.15
C SER A 47 -13.45 -16.88 -8.08
N ILE A 48 -13.14 -16.36 -6.89
CA ILE A 48 -14.11 -16.23 -5.80
C ILE A 48 -15.19 -15.20 -6.17
N GLU A 49 -14.82 -14.07 -6.73
CA GLU A 49 -15.76 -13.03 -7.16
C GLU A 49 -16.77 -13.58 -8.18
N VAL A 50 -16.28 -14.26 -9.24
CA VAL A 50 -17.13 -14.90 -10.25
C VAL A 50 -18.00 -15.99 -9.62
N PHE A 51 -17.45 -16.81 -8.72
CA PHE A 51 -18.24 -17.85 -8.04
C PHE A 51 -19.38 -17.29 -7.20
N LEU A 52 -19.15 -16.17 -6.52
CA LEU A 52 -20.14 -15.56 -5.62
C LEU A 52 -21.18 -14.72 -6.34
N TYR A 53 -20.79 -14.03 -7.42
CA TYR A 53 -21.60 -12.95 -7.99
C TYR A 53 -21.78 -13.03 -9.52
N GLY A 54 -21.10 -13.92 -10.21
CA GLY A 54 -21.13 -14.04 -11.67
C GLY A 54 -21.49 -15.44 -12.16
N ASP A 55 -21.36 -15.63 -13.47
CA ASP A 55 -21.48 -16.93 -14.12
C ASP A 55 -20.09 -17.50 -14.45
N ALA A 56 -19.96 -18.82 -14.46
CA ALA A 56 -18.68 -19.47 -14.76
C ALA A 56 -18.12 -19.10 -16.16
N SER A 57 -18.96 -18.64 -17.08
CA SER A 57 -18.55 -18.10 -18.38
C SER A 57 -17.71 -16.82 -18.29
N ASP A 58 -17.87 -16.05 -17.22
CA ASP A 58 -17.33 -14.70 -17.10
C ASP A 58 -15.88 -14.69 -16.64
N ILE A 59 -15.37 -15.84 -16.18
CA ILE A 59 -14.00 -15.96 -15.67
C ILE A 59 -12.96 -15.52 -16.69
N SER A 60 -13.17 -15.81 -17.98
CA SER A 60 -12.19 -15.46 -19.01
C SER A 60 -12.09 -13.94 -19.18
N SER A 61 -13.22 -13.23 -19.16
CA SER A 61 -13.25 -11.77 -19.25
C SER A 61 -12.69 -11.10 -17.99
N GLU A 62 -12.98 -11.64 -16.81
CA GLU A 62 -12.47 -11.09 -15.54
C GLU A 62 -10.94 -11.24 -15.42
N LEU A 63 -10.38 -12.31 -15.98
CA LEU A 63 -8.94 -12.52 -16.04
C LEU A 63 -8.25 -11.66 -17.13
N GLN A 64 -9.01 -11.18 -18.11
CA GLN A 64 -8.55 -10.29 -19.19
C GLN A 64 -8.95 -8.83 -18.95
N ALA A 65 -8.83 -8.39 -17.68
CA ALA A 65 -9.22 -7.04 -17.26
C ALA A 65 -8.44 -5.91 -17.96
N ASP A 66 -7.27 -6.20 -18.55
CA ASP A 66 -6.52 -5.20 -19.34
C ASP A 66 -7.29 -4.72 -20.57
N SER A 67 -8.07 -5.60 -21.21
CA SER A 67 -8.90 -5.23 -22.36
C SER A 67 -9.92 -4.15 -21.98
N LEU A 68 -10.62 -4.34 -20.86
CA LEU A 68 -11.55 -3.34 -20.32
C LEU A 68 -10.81 -2.04 -19.95
N LEU A 69 -9.65 -2.13 -19.30
CA LEU A 69 -8.88 -0.93 -18.94
C LEU A 69 -8.43 -0.14 -20.18
N LEU A 70 -8.04 -0.82 -21.26
CA LEU A 70 -7.69 -0.16 -22.53
C LEU A 70 -8.89 0.54 -23.17
N GLU A 71 -10.08 -0.08 -23.12
CA GLU A 71 -11.32 0.55 -23.57
C GLU A 71 -11.66 1.79 -22.73
N LEU A 72 -11.54 1.70 -21.40
CA LEU A 72 -11.75 2.82 -20.48
C LEU A 72 -10.76 3.95 -20.72
N GLN A 73 -9.51 3.65 -21.05
CA GLN A 73 -8.50 4.65 -21.40
C GLN A 73 -8.87 5.39 -22.70
N ALA A 74 -9.45 4.68 -23.68
CA ALA A 74 -9.90 5.26 -24.94
C ALA A 74 -11.26 5.99 -24.83
N ALA A 75 -11.97 5.81 -23.72
CA ALA A 75 -13.32 6.34 -23.54
C ALA A 75 -13.40 7.87 -23.63
N THR A 76 -14.58 8.35 -24.03
CA THR A 76 -14.84 9.78 -24.22
C THR A 76 -15.26 10.46 -22.93
N THR A 77 -15.15 11.79 -22.88
CA THR A 77 -15.69 12.60 -21.78
C THR A 77 -17.17 12.28 -21.51
N ASN A 78 -17.97 12.10 -22.56
CA ASN A 78 -19.39 11.79 -22.42
C ASN A 78 -19.65 10.45 -21.73
N PHE A 79 -18.83 9.43 -22.00
CA PHE A 79 -18.91 8.13 -21.33
C PHE A 79 -18.65 8.25 -19.82
N TRP A 80 -17.61 8.98 -19.43
CA TRP A 80 -17.31 9.18 -18.01
C TRP A 80 -18.38 10.01 -17.30
N ILE A 81 -18.92 11.03 -17.97
CA ILE A 81 -20.01 11.85 -17.43
C ILE A 81 -21.31 11.04 -17.32
N SER A 82 -21.61 10.14 -18.25
CA SER A 82 -22.79 9.26 -18.12
C SER A 82 -22.66 8.36 -16.90
N ILE A 83 -21.49 7.73 -16.67
CA ILE A 83 -21.26 6.94 -15.45
C ILE A 83 -21.43 7.79 -14.19
N LEU A 84 -20.87 9.00 -14.17
CA LEU A 84 -21.00 9.91 -13.03
C LEU A 84 -22.47 10.25 -12.72
N ASN A 85 -23.27 10.50 -13.76
CA ASN A 85 -24.68 10.80 -13.60
C ASN A 85 -25.44 9.57 -13.09
N ASP A 86 -25.34 8.46 -13.81
CA ASP A 86 -26.13 7.26 -13.59
C ASP A 86 -25.79 6.57 -12.25
N SER A 87 -24.51 6.57 -11.86
CA SER A 87 -24.02 5.79 -10.72
C SER A 87 -23.86 6.60 -9.44
N ILE A 88 -23.75 7.94 -9.52
CA ILE A 88 -23.40 8.77 -8.35
C ILE A 88 -24.37 9.93 -8.14
N ILE A 89 -24.63 10.75 -9.16
CA ILE A 89 -25.43 11.99 -8.99
C ILE A 89 -26.92 11.67 -8.89
N ASP A 90 -27.42 10.87 -9.83
CA ASP A 90 -28.85 10.57 -9.96
C ASP A 90 -29.23 9.28 -9.21
N ALA A 91 -28.24 8.47 -8.83
CA ALA A 91 -28.43 7.28 -8.01
C ALA A 91 -28.91 7.62 -6.59
N PRO A 92 -29.85 6.83 -6.02
CA PRO A 92 -30.17 6.90 -4.61
C PRO A 92 -28.93 6.68 -3.74
N HIS A 93 -28.72 7.50 -2.72
CA HIS A 93 -27.56 7.40 -1.84
C HIS A 93 -27.93 7.61 -0.37
N VAL A 94 -27.11 7.05 0.52
CA VAL A 94 -27.22 7.21 1.97
C VAL A 94 -26.00 7.96 2.47
N THR A 95 -26.21 9.06 3.20
CA THR A 95 -25.12 9.79 3.87
C THR A 95 -25.08 9.38 5.34
N VAL A 96 -23.99 8.72 5.75
CA VAL A 96 -23.75 8.35 7.14
C VAL A 96 -22.83 9.39 7.77
N ILE A 97 -23.25 10.01 8.87
CA ILE A 97 -22.46 10.99 9.62
C ILE A 97 -22.06 10.37 10.96
N GLY A 98 -20.80 9.94 11.06
CA GLY A 98 -20.20 9.56 12.33
C GLY A 98 -19.89 10.79 13.18
N ARG A 99 -20.38 10.84 14.41
CA ARG A 99 -20.02 11.87 15.40
C ARG A 99 -19.39 11.20 16.61
N PRO A 100 -18.18 11.61 17.04
CA PRO A 100 -17.59 11.08 18.26
C PRO A 100 -18.48 11.44 19.45
N SER A 101 -18.70 10.48 20.35
CA SER A 101 -19.54 10.64 21.53
C SER A 101 -18.91 9.94 22.73
N SER A 102 -18.41 10.70 23.69
CA SER A 102 -17.92 10.16 24.97
C SER A 102 -19.05 9.52 25.77
N GLY A 103 -20.26 10.09 25.70
CA GLY A 103 -21.45 9.51 26.33
C GLY A 103 -21.79 8.13 25.77
N LEU A 104 -21.65 7.94 24.45
CA LEU A 104 -21.88 6.62 23.84
C LEU A 104 -20.85 5.59 24.34
N SER A 105 -19.59 5.97 24.53
CA SER A 105 -18.58 5.08 25.12
C SER A 105 -18.98 4.62 26.52
N VAL A 106 -19.38 5.57 27.39
CA VAL A 106 -19.86 5.26 28.74
C VAL A 106 -21.10 4.39 28.72
N ASP A 107 -22.02 4.65 27.78
CA ASP A 107 -23.23 3.85 27.61
C ASP A 107 -22.90 2.43 27.15
N MET A 108 -21.96 2.26 26.22
CA MET A 108 -21.47 0.94 25.76
C MET A 108 -20.85 0.16 26.90
N ASP A 109 -19.98 0.78 27.71
CA ASP A 109 -19.37 0.13 28.88
C ASP A 109 -20.45 -0.31 29.88
N ARG A 110 -21.45 0.56 30.12
CA ARG A 110 -22.57 0.22 31.00
C ARG A 110 -23.42 -0.92 30.45
N PHE A 111 -23.71 -0.94 29.14
CA PHE A 111 -24.45 -2.02 28.52
C PHE A 111 -23.69 -3.34 28.59
N GLU A 112 -22.37 -3.30 28.43
CA GLU A 112 -21.53 -4.49 28.54
C GLU A 112 -21.49 -5.03 29.98
N CYS A 113 -21.30 -4.18 30.99
CA CYS A 113 -21.40 -4.58 32.39
C CYS A 113 -22.76 -5.22 32.70
N LYS A 114 -23.84 -4.60 32.24
CA LYS A 114 -25.19 -5.13 32.45
C LYS A 114 -25.39 -6.49 31.74
N ARG A 115 -24.89 -6.64 30.50
CA ARG A 115 -24.93 -7.90 29.75
C ARG A 115 -24.21 -9.01 30.51
N ILE A 116 -23.06 -8.71 31.10
CA ILE A 116 -22.28 -9.65 31.93
C ILE A 116 -23.06 -10.03 33.20
N GLU A 117 -23.65 -9.07 33.91
CA GLU A 117 -24.46 -9.32 35.11
C GLU A 117 -25.70 -10.19 34.83
N GLU A 118 -26.40 -9.89 33.73
CA GLU A 118 -27.55 -10.68 33.26
C GLU A 118 -27.12 -12.11 32.91
N GLN A 119 -25.96 -12.27 32.25
CA GLN A 119 -25.39 -13.58 31.90
C GLN A 119 -24.98 -14.38 33.16
N ILE A 120 -24.35 -13.74 34.14
CA ILE A 120 -24.01 -14.34 35.45
C ILE A 120 -25.27 -14.83 36.15
N SER A 121 -26.31 -13.99 36.18
CA SER A 121 -27.57 -14.30 36.85
C SER A 121 -28.31 -15.46 36.18
N LEU A 122 -28.33 -15.49 34.84
CA LEU A 122 -28.97 -16.54 34.06
C LEU A 122 -28.28 -17.90 34.23
N LEU A 123 -26.94 -17.91 34.24
CA LEU A 123 -26.14 -19.13 34.39
C LEU A 123 -26.19 -19.68 35.82
N GLY A 124 -26.23 -18.78 36.80
CA GLY A 124 -26.14 -19.13 38.22
C GLY A 124 -24.83 -19.89 38.56
N PRO A 125 -24.69 -20.37 39.81
CA PRO A 125 -23.44 -20.99 40.27
C PRO A 125 -23.06 -22.25 39.49
N SER A 126 -24.03 -23.10 39.14
CA SER A 126 -23.78 -24.35 38.42
C SER A 126 -23.40 -24.12 36.96
N GLY A 127 -24.05 -23.15 36.28
CA GLY A 127 -23.72 -22.77 34.92
C GLY A 127 -22.34 -22.14 34.82
N LEU A 128 -21.99 -21.23 35.74
CA LEU A 128 -20.66 -20.62 35.81
C LEU A 128 -19.57 -21.66 36.08
N ALA A 129 -19.79 -22.60 37.00
CA ALA A 129 -18.85 -23.69 37.25
C ALA A 129 -18.65 -24.57 35.99
N SER A 130 -19.72 -24.84 35.23
CA SER A 130 -19.65 -25.57 33.96
C SER A 130 -18.85 -24.80 32.90
N CYS A 131 -19.06 -23.49 32.77
CA CYS A 131 -18.29 -22.62 31.88
C CYS A 131 -16.80 -22.59 32.27
N GLY A 132 -16.49 -22.45 33.56
CA GLY A 132 -15.12 -22.49 34.05
C GLY A 132 -14.43 -23.83 33.75
N ALA A 133 -15.14 -24.95 33.92
CA ALA A 133 -14.62 -26.26 33.54
C ALA A 133 -14.36 -26.38 32.04
N LYS A 134 -15.27 -25.87 31.18
CA LYS A 134 -15.06 -25.83 29.72
C LYS A 134 -13.87 -24.97 29.33
N LEU A 135 -13.70 -23.81 29.96
CA LEU A 135 -12.55 -22.93 29.72
C LEU A 135 -11.24 -23.61 30.10
N ALA A 136 -11.16 -24.18 31.31
CA ALA A 136 -9.95 -24.89 31.76
C ALA A 136 -9.60 -26.08 30.85
N LEU A 137 -10.61 -26.81 30.36
CA LEU A 137 -10.39 -27.89 29.38
C LEU A 137 -9.88 -27.35 28.04
N ALA A 138 -10.40 -26.21 27.56
CA ALA A 138 -9.94 -25.58 26.33
C ALA A 138 -8.51 -25.04 26.46
N GLU A 139 -8.17 -24.40 27.58
CA GLU A 139 -6.81 -23.94 27.89
C GLU A 139 -5.85 -25.12 27.95
N GLN A 140 -6.24 -26.21 28.63
CA GLN A 140 -5.43 -27.42 28.69
C GLN A 140 -5.22 -28.03 27.31
N ALA A 141 -6.26 -28.09 26.47
CA ALA A 141 -6.17 -28.60 25.11
C ALA A 141 -5.25 -27.73 24.23
N ASN A 142 -5.35 -26.40 24.34
CA ASN A 142 -4.49 -25.46 23.60
C ASN A 142 -3.03 -25.48 24.07
N ALA A 143 -2.78 -25.82 25.34
CA ALA A 143 -1.44 -25.96 25.90
C ALA A 143 -0.75 -27.27 25.50
N VAL A 144 -1.47 -28.22 24.89
CA VAL A 144 -0.85 -29.45 24.38
C VAL A 144 0.06 -29.10 23.19
N PRO A 145 1.38 -29.37 23.28
CA PRO A 145 2.27 -29.11 22.16
C PRO A 145 1.87 -29.95 20.94
N SER A 146 2.00 -29.37 19.75
CA SER A 146 1.71 -30.09 18.51
C SER A 146 2.58 -31.34 18.40
N PRO A 147 2.01 -32.52 18.06
CA PRO A 147 2.79 -33.74 17.93
C PRO A 147 3.88 -33.59 16.86
N VAL A 148 5.13 -33.87 17.22
CA VAL A 148 6.26 -33.82 16.27
C VAL A 148 6.03 -34.78 15.10
N SER A 149 5.44 -35.95 15.36
CA SER A 149 5.10 -36.93 14.32
C SER A 149 4.08 -36.40 13.29
N LEU A 150 3.20 -35.46 13.68
CA LEU A 150 2.31 -34.78 12.73
C LEU A 150 3.12 -33.81 11.85
N LEU A 151 4.05 -33.04 12.44
CA LEU A 151 4.95 -32.16 11.68
C LEU A 151 5.83 -32.96 10.70
N GLU A 152 6.33 -34.11 11.12
CA GLU A 152 7.12 -35.03 10.30
C GLU A 152 6.29 -35.77 9.23
N SER A 153 4.96 -35.83 9.40
CA SER A 153 4.08 -36.46 8.41
C SER A 153 3.85 -35.61 7.15
N PHE A 154 4.12 -34.30 7.23
CA PHE A 154 4.04 -33.43 6.06
C PHE A 154 5.17 -33.77 5.11
N ILE A 155 4.80 -34.11 3.87
CA ILE A 155 5.77 -34.35 2.80
C ILE A 155 6.46 -33.02 2.49
N VAL A 156 7.76 -32.95 2.79
CA VAL A 156 8.59 -31.81 2.36
C VAL A 156 8.77 -31.93 0.85
N PRO A 157 8.26 -30.97 0.05
CA PRO A 157 8.46 -30.99 -1.39
C PRO A 157 9.95 -30.92 -1.70
N ASP A 158 10.36 -31.65 -2.73
CA ASP A 158 11.72 -31.60 -3.22
C ASP A 158 11.99 -30.23 -3.87
N ILE A 159 12.87 -29.44 -3.24
CA ILE A 159 13.22 -28.09 -3.67
C ILE A 159 13.82 -28.09 -5.09
N SER A 160 14.45 -29.20 -5.52
CA SER A 160 14.99 -29.31 -6.88
C SER A 160 13.91 -29.34 -7.97
N LYS A 161 12.64 -29.57 -7.60
CA LYS A 161 11.50 -29.52 -8.53
C LYS A 161 10.90 -28.12 -8.66
N VAL A 162 11.33 -27.16 -7.84
CA VAL A 162 10.90 -25.77 -7.96
C VAL A 162 11.66 -25.14 -9.11
N GLU A 163 10.94 -24.77 -10.16
CA GLU A 163 11.51 -24.01 -11.27
C GLU A 163 11.83 -22.59 -10.79
N LEU A 164 13.11 -22.23 -10.78
CA LEU A 164 13.56 -20.92 -10.37
C LEU A 164 13.47 -19.94 -11.53
N VAL A 165 13.10 -18.68 -11.23
CA VAL A 165 13.18 -17.60 -12.22
C VAL A 165 14.66 -17.40 -12.60
N PRO A 166 15.02 -17.42 -13.90
CA PRO A 166 16.39 -17.21 -14.31
C PRO A 166 16.84 -15.80 -13.89
N LEU A 167 17.90 -15.75 -13.09
CA LEU A 167 18.45 -14.54 -12.50
C LEU A 167 19.87 -14.31 -12.99
N VAL A 168 20.14 -13.11 -13.50
CA VAL A 168 21.50 -12.64 -13.79
C VAL A 168 21.80 -11.46 -12.88
N SER A 169 22.73 -11.64 -11.95
CA SER A 169 23.12 -10.61 -10.98
C SER A 169 24.49 -10.00 -11.30
N ALA A 170 24.61 -8.70 -11.09
CA ALA A 170 25.88 -7.97 -11.10
C ALA A 170 25.96 -7.04 -9.89
N SER A 171 27.09 -7.06 -9.20
CA SER A 171 27.31 -6.20 -8.02
C SER A 171 28.77 -5.74 -7.89
N ASN A 172 28.96 -4.63 -7.17
CA ASN A 172 30.26 -4.15 -6.68
C ASN A 172 30.48 -4.38 -5.17
N VAL A 173 29.58 -5.10 -4.49
CA VAL A 173 29.69 -5.52 -3.08
C VAL A 173 29.44 -7.03 -2.96
N GLY A 174 30.50 -7.86 -2.97
CA GLY A 174 30.38 -9.31 -2.69
C GLY A 174 31.04 -10.28 -3.68
N PHE A 175 30.85 -11.59 -3.43
CA PHE A 175 31.57 -12.73 -4.03
C PHE A 175 31.09 -13.10 -5.45
N GLU A 176 31.92 -12.72 -6.45
CA GLU A 176 32.05 -13.26 -7.83
C GLU A 176 30.99 -12.90 -8.89
N THR A 177 31.23 -12.84 -10.22
CA THR A 177 32.39 -12.65 -11.13
C THR A 177 31.79 -12.43 -12.53
N SER A 178 31.31 -11.23 -12.86
CA SER A 178 30.91 -10.89 -14.24
C SER A 178 31.77 -9.74 -14.79
N HIS A 179 31.90 -9.64 -16.12
CA HIS A 179 32.59 -8.51 -16.75
C HIS A 179 31.95 -7.17 -16.34
N LEU A 180 30.64 -7.17 -16.05
CA LEU A 180 29.89 -6.01 -15.61
C LEU A 180 30.33 -5.52 -14.22
N SER A 181 30.68 -6.42 -13.29
CA SER A 181 31.16 -6.04 -11.95
C SER A 181 32.39 -5.12 -11.98
N LYS A 182 33.29 -5.29 -12.96
CA LYS A 182 34.45 -4.40 -13.15
C LYS A 182 34.04 -2.98 -13.56
N GLN A 183 33.00 -2.84 -14.38
CA GLN A 183 32.48 -1.52 -14.78
C GLN A 183 31.80 -0.83 -13.59
N LEU A 184 31.09 -1.59 -12.75
CA LEU A 184 30.41 -1.09 -11.54
C LEU A 184 31.36 -0.71 -10.40
N SER A 185 32.59 -1.23 -10.40
CA SER A 185 33.61 -0.93 -9.38
C SER A 185 34.03 0.54 -9.34
N SER A 186 33.74 1.32 -10.39
CA SER A 186 34.02 2.76 -10.47
C SER A 186 32.99 3.64 -9.75
N LEU A 187 31.85 3.08 -9.32
CA LEU A 187 30.78 3.83 -8.68
C LEU A 187 31.13 4.18 -7.22
N PRO A 188 30.76 5.39 -6.75
CA PRO A 188 31.05 5.83 -5.38
C PRO A 188 30.08 5.25 -4.34
N PHE A 189 29.25 4.28 -4.70
CA PHE A 189 28.25 3.64 -3.85
C PHE A 189 28.07 2.16 -4.22
N SER A 190 27.53 1.40 -3.28
CA SER A 190 27.16 0.00 -3.46
C SER A 190 25.99 -0.14 -4.42
N LEU A 191 26.11 -1.00 -5.41
CA LEU A 191 25.06 -1.32 -6.38
C LEU A 191 24.92 -2.84 -6.52
N ILE A 192 23.68 -3.29 -6.49
CA ILE A 192 23.26 -4.63 -6.86
C ILE A 192 22.26 -4.46 -8.01
N CYS A 193 22.46 -5.19 -9.09
CA CYS A 193 21.59 -5.19 -10.26
C CYS A 193 21.20 -6.63 -10.55
N ASP A 194 19.90 -6.90 -10.52
CA ASP A 194 19.31 -8.19 -10.77
C ASP A 194 18.46 -8.10 -12.03
N SER A 195 18.76 -8.95 -13.01
CA SER A 195 18.01 -9.06 -14.26
C SER A 195 17.22 -10.35 -14.26
N ILE A 196 15.91 -10.20 -14.38
CA ILE A 196 14.91 -11.27 -14.51
C ILE A 196 13.99 -10.95 -15.70
N PRO A 197 13.25 -11.93 -16.24
CA PRO A 197 12.21 -11.67 -17.24
C PRO A 197 11.01 -10.93 -16.62
N THR A 198 11.02 -9.59 -16.68
CA THR A 198 9.96 -8.72 -16.14
C THR A 198 9.66 -7.58 -17.12
N ARG A 199 8.45 -7.01 -17.05
CA ARG A 199 8.07 -5.79 -17.80
C ARG A 199 8.47 -4.50 -17.09
N PHE A 200 9.13 -4.59 -15.93
CA PHE A 200 9.38 -3.45 -15.06
C PHE A 200 10.85 -3.30 -14.68
N VAL A 201 11.22 -2.08 -14.34
CA VAL A 201 12.43 -1.80 -13.57
C VAL A 201 12.01 -1.32 -12.18
N GLU A 202 12.68 -1.84 -11.16
CA GLU A 202 12.62 -1.34 -9.81
C GLU A 202 13.97 -0.76 -9.40
N LEU A 203 13.94 0.47 -8.87
CA LEU A 203 15.10 1.15 -8.33
C LEU A 203 14.86 1.42 -6.86
N THR A 204 15.69 0.84 -6.00
CA THR A 204 15.62 1.04 -4.56
C THR A 204 16.95 1.57 -4.05
N THR A 205 16.91 2.70 -3.36
CA THR A 205 18.06 3.27 -2.67
C THR A 205 17.89 3.08 -1.18
N ILE A 206 18.95 2.65 -0.51
CA ILE A 206 18.98 2.42 0.93
C ILE A 206 20.10 3.29 1.49
N CYS A 207 19.73 4.29 2.28
CA CYS A 207 20.63 5.25 2.89
C CYS A 207 20.76 4.94 4.39
N SER A 208 21.98 4.85 4.90
CA SER A 208 22.21 4.80 6.35
C SER A 208 21.82 6.13 7.00
N THR A 209 21.09 6.09 8.11
CA THR A 209 20.74 7.27 8.92
C THR A 209 21.62 7.39 10.17
N GLU A 210 22.67 6.56 10.29
CA GLU A 210 23.56 6.50 11.45
C GLU A 210 24.17 7.86 11.79
N THR A 211 24.60 8.62 10.78
CA THR A 211 25.24 9.93 10.95
C THR A 211 24.26 11.06 11.27
N LEU A 212 22.95 10.82 11.21
CA LEU A 212 21.95 11.86 11.50
C LEU A 212 21.83 12.08 13.02
N PRO A 213 21.89 13.34 13.50
CA PRO A 213 21.52 13.70 14.87
C PRO A 213 20.11 13.25 15.23
N LEU A 214 19.88 12.98 16.52
CA LEU A 214 18.59 12.49 17.03
C LEU A 214 17.41 13.35 16.58
N GLU A 215 17.54 14.67 16.64
CA GLU A 215 16.49 15.62 16.22
C GLU A 215 16.12 15.48 14.74
N GLN A 216 17.09 15.19 13.88
CA GLN A 216 16.84 15.00 12.44
C GLN A 216 16.22 13.64 12.13
N ARG A 217 16.48 12.61 12.97
CA ARG A 217 15.85 11.30 12.81
C ARG A 217 14.33 11.37 12.99
N PHE A 218 13.84 12.21 13.90
CA PHE A 218 12.40 12.43 14.06
C PHE A 218 11.74 13.11 12.85
N LEU A 219 12.53 13.73 11.96
CA LEU A 219 12.03 14.36 10.74
C LEU A 219 12.00 13.41 9.54
N LEU A 220 12.50 12.18 9.65
CA LEU A 220 12.59 11.25 8.52
C LEU A 220 11.21 10.87 7.96
N GLU A 221 10.21 10.71 8.82
CA GLU A 221 8.84 10.44 8.40
C GLU A 221 8.25 11.61 7.62
N LEU A 222 8.44 12.83 8.13
CA LEU A 222 8.03 14.04 7.43
C LEU A 222 8.78 14.19 6.10
N TYR A 223 10.07 13.85 6.08
CA TYR A 223 10.90 13.90 4.88
C TYR A 223 10.42 12.90 3.82
N ALA A 224 10.11 11.66 4.21
CA ALA A 224 9.55 10.64 3.32
C ALA A 224 8.30 11.13 2.58
N GLU A 225 7.38 11.76 3.30
CA GLU A 225 6.17 12.34 2.71
C GLU A 225 6.48 13.54 1.80
N LEU A 226 7.38 14.43 2.25
CA LEU A 226 7.71 15.64 1.49
C LEU A 226 8.44 15.36 0.17
N ILE A 227 9.16 14.25 0.03
CA ILE A 227 9.86 13.91 -1.22
C ILE A 227 8.90 13.90 -2.42
N PHE A 228 7.70 13.31 -2.26
CA PHE A 228 6.70 13.22 -3.33
C PHE A 228 5.65 14.32 -3.28
N GLU A 229 5.71 15.16 -2.24
CA GLU A 229 4.76 16.23 -2.01
C GLU A 229 5.38 17.62 -2.08
N SER A 230 6.51 17.75 -2.78
CA SER A 230 7.20 19.02 -3.00
C SER A 230 7.42 19.31 -4.47
N ASP A 231 7.76 20.56 -4.76
CA ASP A 231 8.33 20.94 -6.04
C ASP A 231 9.71 20.27 -6.18
N VAL A 232 10.12 19.99 -7.42
CA VAL A 232 11.42 19.33 -7.66
C VAL A 232 12.19 19.99 -8.79
N ARG A 233 13.51 19.96 -8.65
CA ARG A 233 14.49 20.37 -9.65
C ARG A 233 14.89 19.15 -10.46
N LEU A 234 14.41 19.09 -11.70
CA LEU A 234 14.57 17.94 -12.58
C LEU A 234 16.03 17.66 -12.95
N PHE A 235 16.35 16.37 -13.02
CA PHE A 235 17.56 15.85 -13.66
C PHE A 235 17.21 15.08 -14.95
N PRO A 236 18.02 15.14 -16.03
CA PRO A 236 19.13 16.07 -16.23
C PRO A 236 18.62 17.50 -16.44
N GLY A 237 19.43 18.48 -16.03
CA GLY A 237 19.07 19.89 -16.08
C GLY A 237 18.93 20.51 -14.70
N ASN A 238 18.17 21.59 -14.63
CA ASN A 238 18.03 22.38 -13.41
C ASN A 238 16.68 23.10 -13.29
N ASN A 239 15.70 22.70 -14.11
CA ASN A 239 14.38 23.31 -14.16
C ASN A 239 13.57 22.84 -12.95
N VAL A 240 12.96 23.79 -12.25
CA VAL A 240 12.04 23.47 -11.14
C VAL A 240 10.65 23.30 -11.73
N ILE A 241 10.01 22.18 -11.42
CA ILE A 241 8.62 21.92 -11.74
C ILE A 241 7.79 21.88 -10.45
N ALA A 242 6.53 22.32 -10.55
CA ALA A 242 5.63 22.36 -9.41
C ALA A 242 5.14 20.96 -9.03
N LEU A 243 4.77 20.76 -7.77
CA LEU A 243 4.20 19.52 -7.26
C LEU A 243 3.11 18.92 -8.17
N HIS A 244 2.21 19.75 -8.70
CA HIS A 244 1.14 19.27 -9.57
C HIS A 244 1.67 18.59 -10.83
N ASP A 245 2.73 19.14 -11.42
CA ASP A 245 3.38 18.57 -12.60
C ASP A 245 4.17 17.32 -12.23
N VAL A 246 4.81 17.30 -11.05
CA VAL A 246 5.48 16.10 -10.52
C VAL A 246 4.51 14.93 -10.44
N ILE A 247 3.36 15.12 -9.78
CA ILE A 247 2.32 14.08 -9.66
C ILE A 247 1.82 13.67 -11.04
N THR A 248 1.55 14.64 -11.92
CA THR A 248 1.06 14.38 -13.27
C THR A 248 2.03 13.53 -14.10
N MET A 249 3.33 13.83 -14.04
CA MET A 249 4.35 13.08 -14.76
C MET A 249 4.58 11.69 -14.15
N LEU A 250 4.56 11.56 -12.82
CA LEU A 250 4.67 10.25 -12.17
C LEU A 250 3.46 9.36 -12.49
N ASP A 251 2.24 9.88 -12.45
CA ASP A 251 1.04 9.13 -12.85
C ASP A 251 1.07 8.73 -14.35
N GLN A 252 1.81 9.44 -15.20
CA GLN A 252 2.02 9.05 -16.60
C GLN A 252 3.05 7.94 -16.76
N GLN A 253 4.14 8.01 -16.00
CA GLN A 253 5.37 7.28 -16.31
C GLN A 253 5.65 6.13 -15.33
N ALA A 254 5.35 6.32 -14.06
CA ALA A 254 5.67 5.38 -12.99
C ALA A 254 4.53 4.40 -12.73
N VAL A 255 4.87 3.27 -12.14
CA VAL A 255 3.91 2.32 -11.56
C VAL A 255 3.68 2.67 -10.09
N SER A 256 4.76 2.76 -9.32
CA SER A 256 4.70 3.09 -7.90
C SER A 256 5.96 3.84 -7.47
N TRP A 257 5.85 4.53 -6.34
CA TRP A 257 6.94 5.23 -5.69
C TRP A 257 6.68 5.26 -4.20
N VAL A 258 7.73 5.02 -3.41
CA VAL A 258 7.64 4.93 -1.95
C VAL A 258 8.89 5.51 -1.32
N ALA A 259 8.73 6.12 -0.15
CA ALA A 259 9.82 6.55 0.69
C ALA A 259 9.43 6.23 2.13
N HIS A 260 10.34 5.65 2.90
CA HIS A 260 10.06 5.27 4.28
C HIS A 260 11.34 4.99 5.07
N THR A 261 11.20 4.93 6.39
CA THR A 261 12.28 4.54 7.29
C THR A 261 12.18 3.04 7.59
N GLY A 262 13.29 2.32 7.47
CA GLY A 262 13.37 0.88 7.66
C GLY A 262 12.75 0.07 6.52
N SER A 263 12.29 -1.14 6.83
CA SER A 263 11.66 -2.09 5.92
C SER A 263 10.36 -2.59 6.52
N SER A 264 9.35 -2.78 5.68
CA SER A 264 7.99 -3.16 6.11
C SER A 264 7.39 -2.18 7.12
N SER A 265 7.71 -0.90 6.91
CA SER A 265 7.21 0.22 7.72
C SER A 265 5.76 0.55 7.38
N SER A 266 5.11 1.25 8.30
CA SER A 266 3.85 1.93 8.07
C SER A 266 3.95 3.35 8.61
N PRO A 267 2.98 4.24 8.32
CA PRO A 267 3.00 5.58 8.90
C PRO A 267 3.19 5.52 10.42
N PHE A 268 4.19 6.22 10.94
CA PHE A 268 4.59 6.21 12.36
C PHE A 268 5.17 4.89 12.91
N SER A 269 5.55 3.95 12.04
CA SER A 269 6.22 2.69 12.42
C SER A 269 7.36 2.36 11.47
N CYS A 270 8.59 2.32 11.99
CA CYS A 270 9.81 2.15 11.20
C CYS A 270 10.17 0.69 10.85
N GLY A 271 9.32 -0.29 11.21
CA GLY A 271 9.54 -1.70 10.89
C GLY A 271 10.92 -2.24 11.31
N SER A 272 11.49 -3.11 10.49
CA SER A 272 12.87 -3.61 10.70
C SER A 272 13.91 -2.63 10.14
N PHE A 273 15.12 -2.62 10.69
CA PHE A 273 16.23 -1.77 10.20
C PHE A 273 15.91 -0.26 10.17
N SER A 274 15.29 0.25 11.25
CA SER A 274 14.89 1.66 11.41
C SER A 274 16.02 2.69 11.26
N GLN A 275 17.27 2.25 11.28
CA GLN A 275 18.46 3.03 10.97
C GLN A 275 18.73 3.22 9.45
N SER A 276 17.78 2.84 8.60
CA SER A 276 17.86 3.03 7.14
C SER A 276 16.70 3.90 6.65
N PHE A 277 16.97 4.67 5.60
CA PHE A 277 15.96 5.39 4.84
C PHE A 277 15.92 4.83 3.43
N GLN A 278 14.73 4.46 2.97
CA GLN A 278 14.52 3.84 1.67
C GLN A 278 13.73 4.77 0.75
N LEU A 279 14.16 4.85 -0.50
CA LEU A 279 13.42 5.48 -1.59
C LEU A 279 13.36 4.48 -2.75
N GLY A 280 12.14 4.08 -3.11
CA GLY A 280 11.84 3.08 -4.12
C GLY A 280 11.01 3.69 -5.25
N LEU A 281 11.34 3.33 -6.48
CA LEU A 281 10.64 3.73 -7.70
C LEU A 281 10.45 2.51 -8.60
N LYS A 282 9.25 2.34 -9.14
CA LYS A 282 8.94 1.28 -10.11
C LYS A 282 8.38 1.86 -11.39
N PHE A 283 8.93 1.46 -12.54
CA PHE A 283 8.61 1.98 -13.86
C PHE A 283 8.55 0.85 -14.89
N PRO A 284 7.91 1.05 -16.06
CA PRO A 284 8.07 0.14 -17.20
C PRO A 284 9.54 0.00 -17.61
N GLU A 285 9.97 -1.21 -18.00
CA GLU A 285 11.37 -1.49 -18.38
C GLU A 285 11.87 -0.58 -19.51
N THR A 286 10.99 -0.23 -20.44
CA THR A 286 11.26 0.62 -21.61
C THR A 286 11.65 2.05 -21.23
N THR A 287 11.42 2.42 -19.96
CA THR A 287 11.66 3.76 -19.41
C THR A 287 12.75 3.80 -18.33
N TYR A 288 13.65 2.80 -18.32
CA TYR A 288 14.76 2.72 -17.36
C TYR A 288 15.48 4.06 -17.12
N THR A 289 15.90 4.74 -18.17
CA THR A 289 16.62 6.03 -18.06
C THR A 289 15.78 7.09 -17.36
N THR A 290 14.47 7.12 -17.61
CA THR A 290 13.53 8.02 -16.95
C THR A 290 13.43 7.70 -15.45
N ALA A 291 13.36 6.42 -15.08
CA ALA A 291 13.35 5.99 -13.68
C ALA A 291 14.63 6.43 -12.94
N VAL A 292 15.81 6.26 -13.56
CA VAL A 292 17.10 6.72 -12.99
C VAL A 292 17.13 8.24 -12.81
N ASN A 293 16.61 8.97 -13.79
CA ASN A 293 16.52 10.43 -13.71
C ASN A 293 15.58 10.90 -12.58
N TRP A 294 14.44 10.23 -12.40
CA TRP A 294 13.54 10.48 -11.26
C TRP A 294 14.19 10.14 -9.93
N MET A 295 14.89 9.02 -9.82
CA MET A 295 15.61 8.64 -8.61
C MET A 295 16.60 9.74 -8.21
N ARG A 296 17.42 10.20 -9.17
CA ARG A 296 18.37 11.29 -8.94
C ARG A 296 17.67 12.61 -8.61
N THR A 297 16.55 12.91 -9.26
CA THR A 297 15.73 14.09 -9.00
C THR A 297 15.23 14.10 -7.55
N PHE A 298 14.69 12.99 -7.04
CA PHE A 298 14.21 12.93 -5.65
C PHE A 298 15.34 12.90 -4.62
N MET A 299 16.47 12.27 -4.92
CA MET A 299 17.61 12.25 -4.00
C MET A 299 18.28 13.62 -3.83
N THR A 300 18.21 14.50 -4.83
CA THR A 300 19.03 15.73 -4.85
C THR A 300 18.27 17.03 -5.14
N GLY A 301 17.06 16.93 -5.67
CA GLY A 301 16.34 18.05 -6.29
C GLY A 301 15.08 18.48 -5.57
N VAL A 302 14.74 17.94 -4.40
CA VAL A 302 13.54 18.33 -3.65
C VAL A 302 13.64 19.79 -3.20
N VAL A 303 12.61 20.59 -3.49
CA VAL A 303 12.52 22.01 -3.13
C VAL A 303 11.46 22.21 -2.05
N PHE A 304 11.92 22.48 -0.83
CA PHE A 304 11.03 22.64 0.31
C PHE A 304 10.35 24.01 0.34
N ASN A 305 9.02 23.99 0.42
CA ASN A 305 8.18 25.17 0.61
C ASN A 305 7.56 25.16 2.03
N PRO A 306 7.68 26.25 2.83
CA PRO A 306 7.13 26.31 4.18
C PRO A 306 5.63 26.05 4.29
N ASP A 307 4.83 26.53 3.34
CA ASP A 307 3.38 26.31 3.35
C ASP A 307 3.05 24.85 3.06
N ARG A 308 3.83 24.21 2.17
CA ARG A 308 3.68 22.78 1.91
C ARG A 308 4.07 21.95 3.12
N ILE A 309 5.19 22.26 3.77
CA ILE A 309 5.59 21.61 5.02
C ILE A 309 4.47 21.70 6.06
N ARG A 310 3.86 22.88 6.23
CA ARG A 310 2.73 23.08 7.15
C ARG A 310 1.54 22.19 6.80
N ILE A 311 1.20 22.06 5.52
CA ILE A 311 0.10 21.19 5.04
C ILE A 311 0.40 19.73 5.39
N VAL A 312 1.60 19.24 5.06
CA VAL A 312 2.02 17.85 5.32
C VAL A 312 2.04 17.55 6.81
N CYS A 313 2.65 18.41 7.63
CA CYS A 313 2.64 18.26 9.09
C CYS A 313 1.23 18.23 9.66
N THR A 314 0.33 19.08 9.16
CA THR A 314 -1.07 19.11 9.62
C THR A 314 -1.81 17.82 9.25
N ARG A 315 -1.55 17.25 8.07
CA ARG A 315 -2.10 15.95 7.66
C ARG A 315 -1.58 14.83 8.57
N LEU A 316 -0.27 14.75 8.77
CA LEU A 316 0.36 13.73 9.60
C LEU A 316 -0.17 13.79 11.05
N HIS A 317 -0.26 14.99 11.64
CA HIS A 317 -0.82 15.16 12.99
C HIS A 317 -2.28 14.69 13.10
N ARG A 318 -3.09 14.87 12.05
CA ARG A 318 -4.47 14.34 12.03
C ARG A 318 -4.47 12.82 11.91
N HIS A 319 -3.58 12.26 11.10
CA HIS A 319 -3.47 10.81 10.90
C HIS A 319 -3.02 10.10 12.17
N GLU A 320 -2.03 10.65 12.89
CA GLU A 320 -1.58 10.16 14.20
C GLU A 320 -2.73 10.10 15.20
N LYS A 321 -3.55 11.16 15.29
CA LYS A 321 -4.71 11.19 16.20
C LYS A 321 -5.74 10.11 15.87
N SER A 322 -5.99 9.88 14.58
CA SER A 322 -6.91 8.83 14.13
C SER A 322 -6.34 7.43 14.40
N GLN A 323 -5.08 7.19 14.07
CA GLN A 323 -4.44 5.89 14.32
C GLN A 323 -4.35 5.60 15.81
N THR A 324 -3.91 6.56 16.63
CA THR A 324 -3.88 6.42 18.09
C THR A 324 -5.27 6.04 18.60
N PHE A 325 -6.33 6.70 18.15
CA PHE A 325 -7.71 6.33 18.49
C PHE A 325 -8.05 4.87 18.13
N PHE A 326 -7.65 4.38 16.95
CA PHE A 326 -7.85 2.99 16.54
C PHE A 326 -6.96 1.99 17.31
N THR A 327 -5.72 2.34 17.62
CA THR A 327 -4.78 1.52 18.40
C THR A 327 -5.26 1.37 19.84
N TRP A 328 -5.82 2.42 20.44
CA TRP A 328 -6.44 2.33 21.77
C TRP A 328 -7.68 1.42 21.76
N ILE A 329 -8.51 1.46 20.71
CA ILE A 329 -9.67 0.55 20.59
C ILE A 329 -9.21 -0.91 20.43
N SER A 330 -8.17 -1.16 19.63
CA SER A 330 -7.67 -2.52 19.42
C SER A 330 -6.93 -3.07 20.64
N VAL A 331 -6.15 -2.24 21.36
CA VAL A 331 -5.53 -2.65 22.63
C VAL A 331 -6.57 -2.86 23.72
N LEU A 332 -7.56 -1.99 23.87
CA LEU A 332 -8.65 -2.18 24.84
C LEU A 332 -9.53 -3.39 24.49
N GLY A 333 -9.76 -3.67 23.20
CA GLY A 333 -10.47 -4.86 22.75
C GLY A 333 -9.76 -6.18 23.10
N TYR A 334 -8.42 -6.19 23.21
CA TYR A 334 -7.66 -7.35 23.66
C TYR A 334 -7.58 -7.52 25.18
N PHE A 335 -7.88 -6.47 25.96
CA PHE A 335 -7.92 -6.55 27.43
C PHE A 335 -9.32 -6.85 27.98
N PHE A 336 -10.36 -6.88 27.13
CA PHE A 336 -11.76 -7.12 27.52
C PHE A 336 -12.41 -8.34 26.85
N VAL A 337 -11.61 -9.31 26.35
CA VAL A 337 -12.06 -10.66 25.96
C VAL A 337 -11.35 -11.69 26.82
#